data_AF-A0A3A0C924-F1
#
_entry.id   AF-A0A3A0C924-F1
#
_cell.length_a   1.000
_cell.length_b   1.000
_cell.length_c   1.000
_cell.angle_alpha   90.00
_cell.angle_beta   90.00
_cell.angle_gamma   90.00
#
_symmetry.space_group_name_H-M   'P 1'
#
loop_
_entity.id
_entity.type
_entity.pdbx_description
1 polymer ?
#
loop_
_entity_poly.entity_id
_entity_poly.type
_entity_poly.pdbx_seq_one_letter_code
_entity_poly.pdbx_strand_id
1 'polypeptide(L)'
;MAFAFEMLIVYQKAVDFADEVAAAVEGFPRGYGYLADHLNRASPSIAANIAEGNGRFTKPDRRNFFGIARGPVQECVPLLELAARRSLITADHHGQLKSNLEEIAKMLSGLINGLDKRMV
;
A
#
# COMPACT_ATOMS: atom_id res chain seq x y z
N MET A 1 15.77 -18.70 -2.90
CA MET A 1 14.94 -17.77 -2.08
C MET A 1 13.62 -18.46 -1.79
N ALA A 2 13.17 -18.49 -0.53
CA ALA A 2 11.94 -19.18 -0.14
C ALA A 2 10.67 -18.37 -0.49
N PHE A 3 10.78 -17.03 -0.57
CA PHE A 3 9.67 -16.12 -0.74
C PHE A 3 9.82 -15.27 -2.02
N ALA A 4 9.25 -15.73 -3.13
CA ALA A 4 9.42 -15.09 -4.44
C ALA A 4 8.83 -13.66 -4.52
N PHE A 5 7.92 -13.28 -3.60
CA PHE A 5 7.31 -11.95 -3.59
C PHE A 5 8.29 -10.86 -3.15
N GLU A 6 9.36 -11.21 -2.40
CA GLU A 6 10.38 -10.26 -1.95
C GLU A 6 11.12 -9.61 -3.12
N MET A 7 11.13 -10.26 -4.29
CA MET A 7 11.70 -9.76 -5.53
C MET A 7 10.80 -8.75 -6.27
N LEU A 8 9.53 -8.60 -5.86
CA LEU A 8 8.63 -7.64 -6.48
C LEU A 8 8.94 -6.24 -5.96
N ILE A 9 9.30 -5.32 -6.87
CA ILE A 9 9.56 -3.92 -6.52
C ILE A 9 8.32 -3.28 -5.84
N VAL A 10 7.11 -3.65 -6.27
CA VAL A 10 5.87 -3.13 -5.66
C VAL A 10 5.67 -3.62 -4.23
N TYR A 11 6.19 -4.81 -3.88
CA TYR A 11 6.17 -5.30 -2.50
C TYR A 11 7.14 -4.48 -1.64
N GLN A 12 8.38 -4.27 -2.10
CA GLN A 12 9.38 -3.47 -1.40
C GLN A 12 8.85 -2.07 -1.12
N LYS A 13 8.32 -1.39 -2.15
CA LYS A 13 7.70 -0.06 -2.00
C LYS A 13 6.50 -0.04 -1.06
N ALA A 14 5.70 -1.11 -1.04
CA ALA A 14 4.57 -1.19 -0.12
C ALA A 14 5.02 -1.38 1.34
N VAL A 15 6.14 -2.08 1.57
CA VAL A 15 6.76 -2.18 2.90
C VAL A 15 7.35 -0.83 3.32
N ASP A 16 8.11 -0.18 2.44
CA ASP A 16 8.69 1.15 2.71
C ASP A 16 7.59 2.17 3.02
N PHE A 17 6.50 2.18 2.26
CA PHE A 17 5.35 3.03 2.51
C PHE A 17 4.70 2.74 3.87
N ALA A 18 4.58 1.46 4.25
CA ALA A 18 3.98 1.09 5.53
C ALA A 18 4.84 1.55 6.72
N ASP A 19 6.17 1.43 6.60
CA ASP A 19 7.13 1.91 7.60
C ASP A 19 7.11 3.44 7.74
N GLU A 20 7.08 4.16 6.61
CA GLU A 20 6.97 5.63 6.59
C GLU A 20 5.67 6.12 7.24
N VAL A 21 4.55 5.44 6.97
CA VAL A 21 3.27 5.72 7.62
C VAL A 21 3.32 5.44 9.12
N ALA A 22 3.91 4.32 9.53
CA ALA A 22 4.05 3.97 10.95
C ALA A 22 4.85 5.06 11.70
N ALA A 23 5.98 5.48 11.14
CA ALA A 23 6.79 6.55 11.69
C ALA A 23 6.03 7.89 11.75
N ALA A 24 5.22 8.21 10.73
CA ALA A 24 4.43 9.43 10.70
C ALA A 24 3.37 9.47 11.82
N VAL A 25 2.69 8.35 12.09
CA VAL A 25 1.60 8.31 13.06
C VAL A 25 2.09 8.25 14.51
N GLU A 26 3.34 7.86 14.77
CA GLU A 26 3.96 7.98 16.11
C GLU A 26 3.99 9.44 16.60
N GLY A 27 4.04 10.41 15.68
CA GLY A 27 4.01 11.84 15.99
C GLY A 27 2.62 12.40 16.29
N PHE A 28 1.55 11.61 16.17
CA PHE A 28 0.19 12.13 16.31
C PHE A 28 -0.15 12.42 17.78
N PRO A 29 -0.73 13.61 18.11
CA PRO A 29 -1.09 13.92 19.48
C PRO A 29 -2.33 13.13 19.92
N ARG A 30 -2.56 13.12 21.25
CA ARG A 30 -3.74 12.49 21.85
C ARG A 30 -5.03 13.02 21.20
N GLY A 31 -5.93 12.09 20.85
CA GLY A 31 -7.19 12.40 20.17
C GLY A 31 -7.25 11.94 18.70
N TYR A 32 -6.11 11.53 18.13
CA TYR A 32 -6.00 11.06 16.74
C TYR A 32 -5.77 9.56 16.59
N GLY A 33 -5.94 8.79 17.68
CA GLY A 33 -5.74 7.33 17.66
C GLY A 33 -6.55 6.63 16.57
N TYR A 34 -7.79 7.06 16.32
CA TYR A 34 -8.61 6.51 15.25
C TYR A 34 -7.97 6.65 13.86
N LEU A 35 -7.27 7.77 13.59
CA LEU A 35 -6.63 8.03 12.30
C LEU A 35 -5.33 7.24 12.19
N ALA A 36 -4.55 7.22 13.27
CA ALA A 36 -3.33 6.41 13.38
C ALA A 36 -3.64 4.91 13.18
N ASP A 37 -4.66 4.39 13.86
CA ASP A 37 -5.05 2.98 13.79
C ASP A 37 -5.53 2.58 12.38
N HIS A 38 -6.29 3.44 11.71
CA HIS A 38 -6.72 3.19 10.33
C HIS A 38 -5.51 3.15 9.38
N LEU A 39 -4.60 4.12 9.49
CA LEU A 39 -3.38 4.15 8.68
C LEU A 39 -2.47 2.93 8.95
N ASN A 40 -2.23 2.59 10.22
CA ASN A 40 -1.42 1.44 10.64
C ASN A 40 -2.02 0.09 10.26
N ARG A 41 -3.32 0.00 10.01
CA ARG A 41 -3.96 -1.22 9.50
C ARG A 41 -3.96 -1.26 7.98
N ALA A 42 -4.28 -0.14 7.34
CA ALA A 42 -4.39 -0.06 5.89
C ALA A 42 -3.01 -0.21 5.21
N SER A 43 -1.98 0.52 5.65
CA SER A 43 -0.68 0.57 4.96
C SER A 43 0.03 -0.80 4.86
N PRO A 44 0.23 -1.60 5.94
CA PRO A 44 0.89 -2.91 5.81
C PRO A 44 0.04 -3.93 5.05
N SER A 45 -1.28 -3.76 5.02
CA SER A 45 -2.18 -4.68 4.31
C SER A 45 -1.95 -4.66 2.79
N ILE A 46 -1.39 -3.57 2.24
CA ILE A 46 -0.98 -3.49 0.84
C ILE A 46 0.08 -4.56 0.56
N ALA A 47 1.17 -4.57 1.35
CA ALA A 47 2.26 -5.52 1.21
C ALA A 47 1.79 -6.97 1.48
N ALA A 48 0.96 -7.17 2.51
CA ALA A 48 0.42 -8.48 2.85
C ALA A 48 -0.39 -9.09 1.69
N ASN A 49 -1.29 -8.32 1.07
CA ASN A 49 -2.07 -8.78 -0.07
C ASN A 49 -1.22 -9.02 -1.33
N ILE A 50 -0.14 -8.26 -1.54
CA ILE A 50 0.83 -8.53 -2.62
C ILE A 50 1.53 -9.86 -2.40
N ALA A 51 2.04 -10.10 -1.18
CA ALA A 51 2.73 -11.33 -0.84
C ALA A 51 1.82 -12.56 -0.99
N GLU A 52 0.59 -12.46 -0.44
CA GLU A 52 -0.42 -13.50 -0.55
C GLU A 52 -0.82 -13.76 -2.00
N GLY A 53 -1.06 -12.70 -2.77
CA GLY A 53 -1.37 -12.79 -4.18
C GLY A 53 -0.28 -13.50 -4.97
N ASN A 54 0.98 -13.11 -4.80
CA ASN A 54 2.09 -13.74 -5.52
C ASN A 54 2.28 -15.23 -5.15
N GLY A 55 1.87 -15.64 -3.94
CA GLY A 55 1.88 -17.04 -3.50
C GLY A 55 0.78 -17.91 -4.11
N ARG A 56 -0.23 -17.33 -4.78
CA ARG A 56 -1.34 -18.11 -5.37
C ARG A 56 -0.91 -18.90 -6.60
N PHE A 57 -1.53 -20.07 -6.82
CA PHE A 57 -1.20 -20.95 -7.95
C PHE A 57 -1.84 -20.49 -9.26
N THR A 58 -3.08 -20.00 -9.21
CA THR A 58 -3.84 -19.66 -10.41
C THR A 58 -3.77 -18.16 -10.73
N LYS A 59 -3.80 -17.81 -12.02
CA LYS A 59 -3.83 -16.40 -12.44
C LYS A 59 -5.06 -15.64 -11.89
N PRO A 60 -6.29 -16.22 -11.89
CA PRO A 60 -7.45 -15.55 -11.30
C PRO A 60 -7.27 -15.22 -9.82
N ASP A 61 -6.72 -16.14 -9.02
CA ASP A 61 -6.49 -15.90 -7.60
C ASP A 61 -5.45 -14.79 -7.38
N ARG A 62 -4.33 -14.84 -8.13
CA ARG A 62 -3.31 -13.76 -8.10
C ARG A 62 -3.94 -12.40 -8.39
N ARG A 63 -4.75 -12.33 -9.46
CA ARG A 63 -5.46 -11.11 -9.85
C ARG A 63 -6.36 -10.61 -8.72
N ASN A 64 -7.11 -11.52 -8.09
CA ASN A 64 -8.02 -11.16 -7.01
C ASN A 64 -7.27 -10.48 -5.86
N PHE A 65 -6.18 -11.09 -5.39
CA PHE A 65 -5.37 -10.52 -4.31
C PHE A 65 -4.68 -9.21 -4.68
N PHE A 66 -4.16 -9.07 -5.90
CA PHE A 66 -3.64 -7.78 -6.37
C PHE A 66 -4.74 -6.72 -6.48
N GLY A 67 -5.97 -7.13 -6.80
CA GLY A 67 -7.17 -6.29 -6.75
C GLY A 67 -7.50 -5.86 -5.32
N ILE A 68 -7.46 -6.78 -4.36
CA ILE A 68 -7.67 -6.52 -2.93
C ILE A 68 -6.62 -5.52 -2.41
N ALA A 69 -5.35 -5.67 -2.80
CA ALA A 69 -4.28 -4.73 -2.43
C ALA A 69 -4.55 -3.28 -2.87
N ARG A 70 -5.39 -3.04 -3.88
CA ARG A 70 -5.79 -1.69 -4.29
C ARG A 70 -6.75 -1.04 -3.30
N GLY A 71 -7.55 -1.80 -2.57
CA GLY A 71 -8.46 -1.30 -1.54
C GLY A 71 -7.75 -0.41 -0.51
N PRO A 72 -6.76 -0.92 0.25
CA PRO A 72 -6.04 -0.14 1.23
C PRO A 72 -5.22 1.00 0.61
N VAL A 73 -4.73 0.88 -0.63
CA VAL A 73 -4.13 2.01 -1.35
C VAL A 73 -5.12 3.17 -1.48
N GLN A 74 -6.37 2.89 -1.89
CA GLN A 74 -7.41 3.91 -1.99
C GLN A 74 -7.84 4.42 -0.62
N GLU A 75 -7.81 3.58 0.42
CA GLU A 75 -8.16 3.96 1.79
C GLU A 75 -7.13 4.92 2.41
N CYS A 76 -5.84 4.71 2.18
CA CYS A 76 -4.79 5.58 2.71
C CYS A 76 -4.88 7.02 2.19
N VAL A 77 -5.29 7.24 0.93
CA VAL A 77 -5.35 8.58 0.31
C VAL A 77 -6.19 9.58 1.13
N PRO A 78 -7.47 9.34 1.44
CA PRO A 78 -8.27 10.26 2.24
C PRO A 78 -7.79 10.35 3.69
N LEU A 79 -7.22 9.29 4.26
CA LEU A 79 -6.69 9.32 5.63
C LEU A 79 -5.47 10.27 5.73
N LEU A 80 -4.58 10.21 4.74
CA LEU A 80 -3.42 11.11 4.63
C LEU A 80 -3.86 12.56 4.37
N GLU A 81 -4.88 12.78 3.54
CA GLU A 81 -5.48 14.11 3.33
C GLU A 81 -6.05 14.67 4.63
N LEU A 82 -6.74 13.84 5.43
CA LEU A 82 -7.24 14.24 6.75
C LEU A 82 -6.10 14.57 7.72
N ALA A 83 -5.02 13.78 7.70
CA ALA A 83 -3.84 14.05 8.52
C ALA A 83 -3.20 15.40 8.16
N ALA A 84 -3.05 15.68 6.86
CA ALA A 84 -2.50 16.94 6.36
C ALA A 84 -3.38 18.15 6.75
N ARG A 85 -4.70 18.06 6.55
CA ARG A 85 -5.65 19.15 6.92
C ARG A 85 -5.65 19.46 8.41
N ARG A 86 -5.34 18.46 9.23
CA ARG A 86 -5.22 18.59 10.70
C ARG A 86 -3.81 18.98 11.14
N SER A 87 -2.91 19.29 10.19
CA SER A 87 -1.51 19.62 10.43
C SER A 87 -0.74 18.55 11.21
N LEU A 88 -1.14 17.27 11.05
CA LEU A 88 -0.46 16.11 11.66
C LEU A 88 0.76 15.67 10.85
N ILE A 89 0.76 15.98 9.56
CA ILE A 89 1.89 15.82 8.65
C ILE A 89 2.04 17.10 7.82
N THR A 90 3.25 17.39 7.36
CA THR A 90 3.51 18.55 6.50
C THR A 90 2.93 18.34 5.10
N ALA A 91 2.73 19.44 4.36
CA ALA A 91 2.28 19.36 2.96
C ALA A 91 3.25 18.56 2.08
N ASP A 92 4.57 18.70 2.32
CA ASP A 92 5.60 17.97 1.59
C ASP A 92 5.54 16.47 1.89
N HIS A 93 5.42 16.10 3.17
CA HIS A 93 5.32 14.69 3.58
C HIS A 93 4.02 14.05 3.05
N HIS A 94 2.91 14.79 3.08
CA HIS A 94 1.67 14.37 2.44
C HIS A 94 1.83 14.13 0.93
N GLY A 95 2.51 15.05 0.23
CA GLY A 95 2.80 14.95 -1.19
C GLY A 95 3.64 13.71 -1.51
N GLN A 96 4.68 13.43 -0.72
CA GLN A 96 5.53 12.27 -0.86
C GLN A 96 4.75 10.95 -0.67
N LEU A 97 4.02 10.82 0.44
CA LEU A 97 3.22 9.63 0.74
C LEU A 97 2.15 9.36 -0.33
N LYS A 98 1.50 10.42 -0.82
CA LYS A 98 0.53 10.31 -1.91
C LYS A 98 1.19 9.86 -3.22
N SER A 99 2.37 10.39 -3.54
CA SER A 99 3.12 9.97 -4.73
C SER A 99 3.52 8.48 -4.64
N ASN A 100 3.95 8.02 -3.47
CA ASN A 100 4.25 6.61 -3.21
C ASN A 100 3.00 5.72 -3.47
N LEU A 101 1.82 6.13 -2.98
CA LEU A 101 0.56 5.41 -3.24
C LEU A 101 0.18 5.39 -4.73
N GLU A 102 0.38 6.49 -5.46
CA GLU A 102 0.12 6.55 -6.90
C GLU A 102 1.03 5.60 -7.69
N GLU A 103 2.30 5.52 -7.30
CA GLU A 103 3.25 4.58 -7.90
C GLU A 103 2.82 3.14 -7.63
N ILE A 104 2.54 2.79 -6.38
CA ILE A 104 2.07 1.45 -5.98
C ILE A 104 0.78 1.09 -6.75
N ALA A 105 -0.18 2.00 -6.87
CA ALA A 105 -1.42 1.79 -7.62
C ALA A 105 -1.15 1.46 -9.10
N LYS A 106 -0.22 2.18 -9.74
CA LYS A 106 0.18 1.94 -11.13
C LYS A 106 0.87 0.57 -11.28
N MET A 107 1.75 0.21 -10.35
CA MET A 107 2.44 -1.07 -10.35
C MET A 107 1.49 -2.25 -10.15
N LEU A 108 0.54 -2.14 -9.22
CA LEU A 108 -0.52 -3.15 -9.02
C LEU A 108 -1.36 -3.33 -10.28
N SER A 109 -1.71 -2.23 -10.95
CA SER A 109 -2.43 -2.26 -12.23
C SER A 109 -1.59 -2.95 -13.32
N GLY A 110 -0.28 -2.69 -13.34
CA GLY A 110 0.68 -3.37 -14.20
C GLY A 110 0.76 -4.88 -13.96
N LEU A 111 0.80 -5.32 -12.69
CA LEU A 111 0.78 -6.74 -12.32
C LEU A 111 -0.53 -7.41 -12.77
N ILE A 112 -1.68 -6.80 -12.50
CA ILE A 112 -2.99 -7.32 -12.89
C ILE A 112 -3.08 -7.52 -14.41
N ASN A 113 -2.70 -6.49 -15.17
CA ASN A 113 -2.73 -6.53 -16.64
C ASN A 113 -1.67 -7.47 -17.23
N GLY A 114 -0.53 -7.63 -16.55
CA GLY A 114 0.55 -8.54 -16.97
C GLY A 114 0.18 -10.02 -16.84
N LEU A 115 -0.76 -10.37 -15.96
CA LEU A 115 -1.25 -11.75 -15.83
C LEU A 115 -2.02 -12.23 -17.06
N ASP A 116 -2.74 -11.32 -17.74
CA ASP A 116 -3.46 -11.63 -18.99
C ASP A 116 -2.52 -11.80 -20.17
N LYS A 117 -1.43 -11.03 -20.22
CA LYS A 117 -0.49 -11.02 -21.36
C LYS A 117 0.45 -12.22 -21.41
N ARG A 118 0.59 -12.99 -20.32
CA ARG A 118 1.35 -14.26 -20.32
C ARG A 118 0.53 -15.38 -20.99
N MET A 119 0.21 -15.23 -22.26
CA MET A 119 -0.23 -16.32 -23.12
C MET A 119 0.91 -16.68 -24.08
N VAL A 120 1.89 -17.42 -23.55
CA VAL A 120 2.74 -18.36 -24.29
C VAL A 120 3.02 -19.52 -23.35
#